data_AF-A0A4Y2FWZ9-F1
#
_entry.id   AF-A0A4Y2FWZ9-F1
#
_cell.length_a   1.000
_cell.length_b   1.000
_cell.length_c   1.000
_cell.angle_alpha   90.00
_cell.angle_beta   90.00
_cell.angle_gamma   90.00
#
_symmetry.space_group_name_H-M   'P 1'
#
loop_
_entity.id
_entity.type
_entity.pdbx_description
1 polymer ?
#
loop_
_entity_poly.entity_id
_entity_poly.type
_entity_poly.pdbx_seq_one_letter_code
_entity_poly.pdbx_strand_id
1 'polypeptide(L)'
;MKLRKNLLINLQIKLNWVRAHVGIYGNELSDLLAKNATTKEEVDIKVKIPKSWIKNQLKLTMLQECQARWMSSPNSRFLYGIFPEVNTKRCHGDFLINQILTTHGCFPVHQHRIFGKSPD
;
A
#
# COMPACT_ATOMS: atom_id res chain seq x y z
N MET A 1 -14.44 0.03 15.24
CA MET A 1 -14.88 -1.24 15.87
C MET A 1 -15.07 -1.01 17.37
N LYS A 2 -16.31 -0.96 17.86
CA LYS A 2 -16.66 -0.61 19.27
C LYS A 2 -16.42 -1.76 20.27
N LEU A 3 -16.23 -2.99 19.77
CA LEU A 3 -16.06 -4.20 20.58
C LEU A 3 -14.92 -4.10 21.59
N ARG A 4 -13.73 -3.65 21.17
CA ARG A 4 -12.58 -3.53 22.08
C ARG A 4 -12.82 -2.55 23.23
N LYS A 5 -13.47 -1.42 22.96
CA LYS A 5 -13.80 -0.44 24.01
C LYS A 5 -14.82 -1.01 24.99
N ASN A 6 -15.85 -1.71 24.50
CA ASN A 6 -16.88 -2.31 25.36
C ASN A 6 -16.34 -3.47 26.21
N LEU A 7 -15.45 -4.30 25.66
CA LEU A 7 -14.78 -5.37 26.41
C LEU A 7 -13.86 -4.84 27.52
N LEU A 8 -13.23 -3.68 27.30
CA LEU A 8 -12.38 -3.03 28.32
C LEU A 8 -13.20 -2.34 29.42
N ILE A 9 -14.42 -1.89 29.12
CA ILE A 9 -15.32 -1.25 30.10
C ILE A 9 -16.05 -2.30 30.96
N ASN A 10 -16.33 -3.47 30.39
CA ASN A 10 -17.12 -4.52 31.04
C ASN A 10 -16.29 -5.80 31.22
N LEU A 11 -15.53 -5.84 32.31
CA LEU A 11 -14.58 -6.92 32.67
C LEU A 11 -15.25 -8.30 32.89
N GLN A 12 -16.58 -8.37 32.93
CA GLN A 12 -17.32 -9.62 33.16
C GLN A 12 -17.68 -10.37 31.86
N ILE A 13 -17.36 -9.84 30.68
CA ILE A 13 -17.65 -10.53 29.42
C ILE A 13 -16.65 -11.68 29.21
N LYS A 14 -17.16 -12.92 29.18
CA LYS A 14 -16.39 -14.11 28.81
C LYS A 14 -16.59 -14.42 27.33
N LEU A 15 -15.49 -14.53 26.59
CA LEU A 15 -15.49 -14.94 25.19
C LEU A 15 -15.14 -16.42 25.10
N ASN A 16 -15.98 -17.21 24.42
CA ASN A 16 -15.73 -18.63 24.18
C ASN A 16 -15.71 -18.89 22.68
N TRP A 17 -14.86 -19.82 22.26
CA TRP A 17 -14.82 -20.29 20.87
C TRP A 17 -15.78 -21.46 20.69
N VAL A 18 -16.56 -21.42 19.63
CA VAL A 18 -17.41 -22.52 19.18
C VAL A 18 -16.97 -22.95 17.78
N ARG A 19 -17.17 -24.23 17.45
CA ARG A 19 -16.83 -24.75 16.12
C ARG A 19 -17.74 -24.10 15.06
N ALA A 20 -17.13 -23.60 14.00
CA ALA A 20 -17.87 -23.04 12.86
C ALA A 20 -18.50 -24.19 12.03
N HIS A 21 -19.66 -23.92 11.43
CA HIS A 21 -20.30 -24.80 10.42
C HIS A 21 -20.64 -26.24 10.86
N VAL A 22 -20.92 -26.49 12.15
CA VAL A 22 -21.29 -27.82 12.69
C VAL A 22 -22.74 -27.86 13.18
N GLY A 23 -23.70 -27.25 12.47
CA GLY A 23 -25.10 -27.35 12.89
C GLY A 23 -25.46 -26.53 14.14
N ILE A 24 -24.58 -25.62 14.61
CA ILE A 24 -24.87 -24.81 15.79
C ILE A 24 -25.93 -23.78 15.40
N TYR A 25 -27.14 -23.96 15.92
CA TYR A 25 -28.31 -23.13 15.60
C TYR A 25 -28.02 -21.61 15.57
N GLY A 26 -27.28 -21.10 16.57
CA GLY A 26 -26.92 -19.68 16.60
C GLY A 26 -26.01 -19.22 15.46
N ASN A 27 -25.06 -20.07 15.03
CA ASN A 27 -24.18 -19.78 13.90
C ASN A 27 -24.97 -19.87 12.58
N GLU A 28 -25.79 -20.91 12.42
CA GLU A 28 -26.62 -21.09 11.22
C GLU A 28 -27.64 -19.97 11.05
N LEU A 29 -28.28 -19.53 12.15
CA LEU A 29 -29.18 -18.39 12.13
C LEU A 29 -28.43 -17.11 11.75
N SER A 30 -27.22 -16.90 12.28
CA SER A 30 -26.37 -15.77 11.89
C SER A 30 -26.01 -15.81 10.40
N ASP A 31 -25.64 -16.98 9.87
CA ASP A 31 -25.29 -17.16 8.46
C ASP A 31 -26.52 -16.95 7.55
N LEU A 32 -27.69 -17.44 7.96
CA LEU A 32 -28.96 -17.22 7.26
C LEU A 32 -29.31 -15.73 7.21
N LEU A 33 -29.20 -15.03 8.35
CA LEU A 33 -29.44 -13.60 8.42
C LEU A 33 -28.44 -12.82 7.55
N ALA A 34 -27.16 -13.21 7.56
CA ALA A 34 -26.15 -12.61 6.68
C ALA A 34 -26.50 -12.83 5.21
N LYS A 35 -26.94 -14.03 4.82
CA LYS A 35 -27.40 -14.33 3.46
C LYS A 35 -28.62 -13.49 3.07
N ASN A 36 -29.63 -13.39 3.93
CA ASN A 36 -30.81 -12.57 3.68
C ASN A 36 -30.46 -11.07 3.57
N ALA A 37 -29.46 -10.60 4.32
CA ALA A 37 -28.98 -9.23 4.20
C ALA A 37 -28.33 -8.95 2.84
N THR A 38 -27.69 -9.94 2.19
CA THR A 38 -27.12 -9.76 0.84
C THR A 38 -28.16 -9.61 -0.26
N THR A 39 -29.39 -10.11 -0.05
CA THR A 39 -30.49 -10.02 -1.01
C THR A 39 -31.37 -8.78 -0.82
N LYS A 40 -31.11 -7.98 0.22
CA LYS A 40 -31.90 -6.81 0.54
C LYS A 40 -31.53 -5.65 -0.39
N GLU A 41 -32.54 -4.99 -0.97
CA GLU A 41 -32.31 -3.87 -1.89
C GLU A 41 -31.74 -2.63 -1.18
N GLU A 42 -32.10 -2.45 0.09
CA GLU A 42 -31.67 -1.30 0.90
C GLU A 42 -30.57 -1.65 1.90
N VAL A 43 -29.57 -0.76 1.98
CA VAL A 43 -28.46 -0.88 2.93
C VAL A 43 -28.87 -0.27 4.28
N ASP A 44 -28.98 -1.12 5.30
CA ASP A 44 -29.37 -0.72 6.66
C ASP A 44 -28.41 0.27 7.32
N ILE A 45 -27.10 0.17 7.03
CA ILE A 45 -26.06 1.01 7.63
C ILE A 45 -25.09 1.50 6.57
N LYS A 46 -25.12 2.81 6.28
CA LYS A 46 -24.11 3.46 5.45
C LYS A 46 -22.85 3.71 6.27
N VAL A 47 -21.84 2.87 6.07
CA VAL A 47 -20.51 3.04 6.69
C VAL A 47 -19.77 4.16 5.95
N LYS A 48 -19.17 5.09 6.70
CA LYS A 48 -18.34 6.16 6.13
C LYS A 48 -17.09 5.58 5.46
N ILE A 49 -16.60 6.25 4.42
CA ILE A 49 -15.37 5.87 3.72
C ILE A 49 -14.21 5.85 4.73
N PRO A 50 -13.49 4.72 4.85
CA PRO A 50 -12.33 4.64 5.74
C PRO A 50 -11.21 5.59 5.29
N LYS A 51 -10.54 6.23 6.25
CA LYS A 51 -9.33 7.03 5.96
C LYS A 51 -8.24 6.22 5.25
N SER A 52 -8.13 4.92 5.56
CA SER A 52 -7.20 4.01 4.88
C SER A 52 -7.50 3.86 3.40
N TRP A 53 -8.78 3.82 3.02
CA TRP A 53 -9.19 3.75 1.62
C TRP A 53 -8.76 5.02 0.86
N ILE A 54 -9.03 6.20 1.42
CA ILE A 54 -8.62 7.49 0.82
C ILE A 54 -7.10 7.54 0.66
N LYS A 55 -6.34 7.18 1.70
CA LYS A 55 -4.87 7.12 1.63
C LYS A 55 -4.38 6.16 0.54
N ASN A 56 -5.05 5.02 0.38
CA ASN A 56 -4.69 4.06 -0.66
C ASN A 56 -4.96 4.61 -2.06
N GLN A 57 -6.11 5.26 -2.27
CA GLN A 57 -6.42 5.90 -3.56
C GLN A 57 -5.37 6.96 -3.91
N LEU A 58 -5.05 7.86 -2.98
CA LEU A 58 -4.01 8.87 -3.19
C LEU A 58 -2.65 8.25 -3.53
N LYS A 59 -2.28 7.16 -2.85
CA LYS A 59 -1.04 6.43 -3.13
C LYS A 59 -1.04 5.86 -4.56
N LEU A 60 -2.15 5.26 -4.99
CA LEU A 60 -2.27 4.69 -6.34
C LEU A 60 -2.18 5.77 -7.41
N THR A 61 -2.91 6.88 -7.25
CA THR A 61 -2.83 8.02 -8.18
C THR A 61 -1.43 8.59 -8.27
N MET A 62 -0.76 8.79 -7.12
CA MET A 62 0.62 9.26 -7.08
C MET A 62 1.57 8.32 -7.84
N LEU A 63 1.43 7.00 -7.64
CA LEU A 63 2.27 6.02 -8.33
C LEU A 63 2.03 6.03 -9.85
N GLN A 64 0.79 6.15 -10.30
CA GLN A 64 0.46 6.25 -11.73
C GLN A 64 1.07 7.49 -12.37
N GLU A 65 0.94 8.66 -11.73
CA GLU A 65 1.56 9.91 -12.17
C GLU A 65 3.10 9.80 -12.21
N CYS A 66 3.71 9.24 -11.17
CA CYS A 66 5.15 9.00 -11.15
C CYS A 66 5.59 8.05 -12.27
N GLN A 67 4.84 6.96 -12.51
CA GLN A 67 5.13 6.03 -13.60
C GLN A 67 5.03 6.71 -14.97
N ALA A 68 3.98 7.51 -15.20
CA ALA A 68 3.81 8.24 -16.45
C ALA A 68 5.00 9.18 -16.72
N ARG A 69 5.44 9.94 -15.71
CA ARG A 69 6.65 10.79 -15.79
C ARG A 69 7.92 9.98 -15.99
N TRP A 70 8.04 8.82 -15.36
CA TRP A 70 9.20 7.95 -15.48
C TRP A 70 9.35 7.39 -16.91
N MET A 71 8.23 6.98 -17.51
CA MET A 71 8.18 6.50 -18.90
C MET A 71 8.49 7.61 -19.90
N SER A 72 7.99 8.83 -19.69
CA SER A 72 8.17 9.95 -20.64
C SER A 72 9.48 10.72 -20.47
N SER A 73 10.18 10.55 -19.34
CA SER A 73 11.41 11.29 -19.05
C SER A 73 12.54 10.90 -20.03
N PRO A 74 13.14 11.89 -20.74
CA PRO A 74 14.33 11.65 -21.56
C PRO A 74 15.59 11.45 -20.71
N ASN A 75 15.54 11.81 -19.42
CA ASN A 75 16.66 11.70 -18.49
C ASN A 75 16.68 10.34 -17.78
N SER A 76 17.86 9.96 -17.27
CA SER A 76 18.05 8.77 -16.42
C SER A 76 17.62 7.44 -17.08
N ARG A 77 17.78 7.35 -18.41
CA ARG A 77 17.39 6.18 -19.22
C ARG A 77 18.11 4.89 -18.81
N PHE A 78 19.36 5.01 -18.36
CA PHE A 78 20.10 3.89 -17.77
C PHE A 78 19.35 3.30 -16.56
N LEU A 79 18.96 4.15 -15.60
CA LEU A 79 18.26 3.71 -14.40
C LEU A 79 16.87 3.13 -14.73
N TYR A 80 16.16 3.70 -15.71
CA TYR A 80 14.89 3.14 -16.18
C TYR A 80 15.06 1.76 -16.81
N GLY A 81 16.16 1.51 -17.53
CA GLY A 81 16.44 0.18 -18.08
C GLY A 81 16.57 -0.90 -17.00
N ILE A 82 17.01 -0.52 -15.80
CA ILE A 82 17.14 -1.42 -14.64
C ILE A 82 15.82 -1.49 -13.85
N PHE A 83 15.18 -0.33 -13.63
CA PHE A 83 13.95 -0.19 -12.86
C PHE A 83 12.88 0.51 -13.71
N PRO A 84 12.20 -0.20 -14.62
CA PRO A 84 11.19 0.40 -15.48
C PRO A 84 9.91 0.74 -14.73
N GLU A 85 9.67 0.10 -13.59
CA GLU A 85 8.47 0.29 -12.77
C GLU A 85 8.78 1.05 -11.47
N VAL A 86 8.00 2.11 -11.24
CA VAL A 86 7.98 2.86 -10.00
C VAL A 86 7.25 2.05 -8.93
N ASN A 87 7.92 1.85 -7.80
CA ASN A 87 7.30 1.20 -6.65
C ASN A 87 7.80 1.85 -5.35
N THR A 88 7.10 1.59 -4.25
CA THR A 88 7.47 2.12 -2.92
C THR A 88 8.32 1.15 -2.11
N LYS A 89 8.84 0.07 -2.70
CA LYS A 89 9.71 -0.87 -1.98
C LYS A 89 11.07 -0.21 -1.84
N ARG A 90 11.68 -0.39 -0.67
CA ARG A 90 13.02 0.15 -0.43
C ARG A 90 14.02 -0.63 -1.27
N CYS A 91 14.68 0.07 -2.20
CA CYS A 91 15.87 -0.47 -2.85
C CYS A 91 16.98 -0.58 -1.81
N HIS A 92 17.54 -1.77 -1.63
CA HIS A 92 18.70 -1.98 -0.78
C HIS A 92 19.94 -1.68 -1.63
N GLY A 93 20.48 -0.48 -1.49
CA GLY A 93 21.71 -0.05 -2.14
C GLY A 93 22.67 0.54 -1.12
N ASP A 94 23.95 0.18 -1.22
CA ASP A 94 25.01 0.85 -0.47
C ASP A 94 25.46 2.14 -1.18
N PHE A 95 26.44 2.84 -0.59
CA PHE A 95 26.94 4.08 -1.14
C PHE A 95 27.48 3.96 -2.58
N LEU A 96 28.18 2.87 -2.89
CA LEU A 96 28.81 2.66 -4.20
C LEU A 96 27.76 2.26 -5.25
N ILE A 97 26.86 1.35 -4.90
CA ILE A 97 25.76 0.91 -5.75
C ILE A 97 24.87 2.11 -6.11
N ASN A 98 24.54 2.96 -5.14
CA ASN A 98 23.72 4.14 -5.39
C ASN A 98 24.43 5.15 -6.32
N GLN A 99 25.75 5.33 -6.20
CA GLN A 99 26.50 6.16 -7.13
C GLN A 99 26.41 5.65 -8.56
N ILE A 100 26.61 4.34 -8.77
CA ILE A 100 26.53 3.71 -10.09
C ILE A 100 25.12 3.83 -10.66
N LEU A 101 24.10 3.42 -9.91
CA LEU A 101 22.70 3.38 -10.37
C LEU A 101 22.18 4.76 -10.76
N THR A 102 22.51 5.77 -9.97
CA THR A 102 22.05 7.13 -10.23
C THR A 102 22.94 7.84 -11.25
N THR A 103 24.16 7.35 -11.50
CA THR A 103 25.20 8.06 -12.26
C THR A 103 25.62 9.38 -11.59
N HIS A 104 25.40 9.51 -10.27
CA HIS A 104 25.75 10.70 -9.46
C HIS A 104 27.04 10.54 -8.66
N GLY A 105 27.87 9.55 -9.00
CA GLY A 105 29.15 9.33 -8.36
C GLY A 105 30.27 10.28 -8.77
N CYS A 106 31.49 9.97 -8.32
CA CYS A 106 32.72 10.60 -8.79
C CYS A 106 33.09 10.15 -10.22
N PHE A 107 32.11 10.04 -11.11
CA PHE A 107 32.35 9.74 -12.52
C PHE A 107 32.74 11.04 -13.25
N PRO A 108 33.78 11.02 -14.11
CA PRO A 108 34.24 12.21 -14.82
C PRO A 108 33.12 12.96 -15.55
N VAL A 109 32.24 12.23 -16.23
CA VAL A 109 31.08 12.79 -16.94
C VAL A 109 30.12 13.51 -16.00
N HIS A 110 29.84 12.93 -14.82
CA HIS A 110 28.95 13.56 -13.83
C HIS A 110 29.58 14.81 -13.24
N GLN A 111 30.85 14.70 -12.85
CA GLN A 111 31.62 15.77 -12.21
C GLN A 111 31.84 16.95 -13.16
N HIS A 112 32.11 16.68 -14.43
CA HIS A 112 32.20 17.71 -15.47
C HIS A 112 30.86 18.43 -15.65
N ARG A 113 29.76 17.68 -15.80
CA ARG A 113 28.43 18.25 -16.03
C ARG A 113 27.91 19.12 -14.88
N ILE A 114 28.14 18.71 -13.63
CA ILE A 114 27.58 19.40 -12.45
C ILE A 114 28.56 20.42 -11.85
N PHE A 115 29.86 20.13 -11.85
CA PHE A 115 30.86 20.93 -11.15
C PHE A 115 31.92 21.53 -12.08
N GLY A 116 31.84 21.32 -13.40
CA GLY A 116 32.78 21.89 -14.38
C GLY A 116 34.20 21.34 -14.30
N LYS A 117 34.41 20.19 -13.64
CA LYS A 117 35.75 19.57 -13.52
C LYS A 117 36.25 19.04 -14.86
N SER A 118 37.57 18.91 -15.03
CA SER A 118 38.13 18.28 -16.23
C SER A 118 37.60 16.85 -16.37
N PRO A 119 37.21 16.40 -17.58
CA PRO A 119 36.78 15.02 -17.82
C PRO A 119 37.94 14.02 -17.92
N ASP A 120 39.19 14.51 -17.87
CA ASP A 120 40.43 13.73 -17.96
C ASP A 120 40.82 13.02 -16.65
#